data_AF-A0A7X6TKC6-F1
#
_entry.id   AF-A0A7X6TKC6-F1
#
_cell.length_a   1.000
_cell.length_b   1.000
_cell.length_c   1.000
_cell.angle_alpha   90.00
_cell.angle_beta   90.00
_cell.angle_gamma   90.00
#
_symmetry.space_group_name_H-M   'P 1'
#
loop_
_entity.id
_entity.type
_entity.pdbx_description
1 polymer ?
#
loop_
_entity_poly.entity_id
_entity_poly.type
_entity_poly.pdbx_seq_one_letter_code
_entity_poly.pdbx_strand_id
1 'polypeptide(L)' 'YDLAAHKVIAVDAGHVGQNLYLACEAIDCGACVIAAYDQDGCDQLLGVDGEDAFTVYLAAVGKC' A
#
# COMPACT_ATOMS: atom_id res chain seq x y z
N TYR A 1 -19.06 -10.58 -3.07
CA TYR A 1 -17.62 -10.77 -3.29
C TYR A 1 -17.09 -11.58 -2.12
N ASP A 2 -17.17 -12.91 -2.19
CA ASP A 2 -16.72 -13.75 -1.07
C ASP A 2 -15.30 -14.26 -1.38
N LEU A 3 -15.20 -15.31 -2.21
CA LEU A 3 -13.91 -15.82 -2.69
C LEU A 3 -13.12 -14.86 -3.59
N ALA A 4 -13.74 -13.82 -4.16
CA ALA A 4 -13.03 -12.88 -5.05
C ALA A 4 -12.43 -11.67 -4.31
N ALA A 5 -12.78 -11.47 -3.03
CA ALA A 5 -12.43 -10.25 -2.29
C ALA A 5 -10.92 -10.04 -2.20
N HIS A 6 -10.16 -11.09 -1.87
CA HIS A 6 -8.70 -11.03 -1.77
C HIS A 6 -8.03 -10.57 -3.07
N LYS A 7 -8.55 -11.00 -4.23
CA LYS A 7 -8.04 -10.58 -5.54
C LYS A 7 -8.37 -9.12 -5.82
N VAL A 8 -9.59 -8.70 -5.51
CA VAL A 8 -10.02 -7.31 -5.75
C VAL A 8 -9.22 -6.34 -4.88
N ILE A 9 -9.00 -6.66 -3.61
CA ILE A 9 -8.14 -5.88 -2.70
C ILE A 9 -6.76 -5.69 -3.31
N ALA A 10 -6.12 -6.75 -3.81
CA ALA A 10 -4.79 -6.67 -4.42
C ALA A 10 -4.77 -5.82 -5.71
N VAL A 11 -5.83 -5.90 -6.53
CA VAL A 11 -5.96 -5.10 -7.76
C VAL A 11 -6.14 -3.62 -7.44
N ASP A 12 -7.02 -3.30 -6.49
CA ASP A 12 -7.28 -1.91 -6.09
C ASP A 12 -6.06 -1.29 -5.41
N ALA A 13 -5.38 -2.06 -4.55
CA ALA A 13 -4.10 -1.70 -3.97
C ALA A 13 -3.05 -1.38 -5.06
N GLY A 14 -2.94 -2.22 -6.09
CA GLY A 14 -2.05 -1.98 -7.23
C GLY A 14 -2.39 -0.71 -8.01
N HIS A 15 -3.67 -0.42 -8.24
CA HIS A 15 -4.11 0.83 -8.89
C HIS A 15 -3.74 2.07 -8.06
N VAL A 16 -3.93 2.04 -6.75
CA VAL A 16 -3.52 3.13 -5.86
C VAL A 16 -2.01 3.32 -5.89
N GLY A 17 -1.23 2.24 -5.86
CA GLY A 17 0.23 2.28 -5.97
C GLY A 17 0.70 2.90 -7.29
N GLN A 18 0.11 2.52 -8.42
CA GLN A 18 0.45 3.07 -9.73
C GLN A 18 0.11 4.57 -9.85
N ASN A 19 -1.02 4.98 -9.28
CA ASN A 19 -1.37 6.40 -9.20
C ASN A 19 -0.37 7.18 -8.34
N LEU A 20 0.11 6.60 -7.23
CA LEU A 20 1.15 7.23 -6.40
C LEU A 20 2.46 7.42 -7.18
N TYR A 21 2.88 6.43 -7.95
CA TYR A 21 4.04 6.57 -8.85
C TYR A 21 3.88 7.74 -9.82
N LEU A 22 2.75 7.83 -10.51
CA LEU A 22 2.49 8.92 -11.46
C LEU A 22 2.42 10.29 -10.76
N ALA A 23 1.81 10.36 -9.58
CA ALA A 23 1.69 11.58 -8.82
C ALA A 23 3.07 12.09 -8.34
N CYS A 24 3.95 11.17 -7.92
CA CYS A 24 5.31 11.52 -7.52
C CYS A 24 6.15 11.99 -8.72
N GLU A 25 6.07 11.28 -9.85
CA GLU A 25 6.74 11.67 -11.10
C GLU A 25 6.34 13.08 -11.54
N ALA A 26 5.05 13.43 -11.42
CA ALA A 26 4.53 14.74 -11.80
C ALA A 26 5.06 15.92 -10.95
N ILE A 27 5.68 15.63 -9.79
CA ILE A 27 6.24 16.64 -8.88
C ILE A 27 7.76 16.45 -8.65
N ASP A 28 8.45 15.81 -9.60
CA ASP A 28 9.89 15.53 -9.55
C ASP A 28 10.32 14.74 -8.28
N CYS A 29 9.46 13.82 -7.85
CA CYS A 29 9.71 12.90 -6.74
C CYS A 29 9.71 11.45 -7.21
N GLY A 30 10.40 10.60 -6.45
CA GLY A 30 10.39 9.15 -6.62
C GLY A 30 9.46 8.48 -5.61
N ALA A 31 8.92 7.32 -5.99
CA ALA A 31 8.18 6.44 -5.10
C ALA A 31 8.70 4.99 -5.18
N CYS A 32 8.49 4.21 -4.12
CA CYS A 32 8.74 2.77 -4.11
C CYS A 32 7.67 2.07 -3.28
N VAL A 33 6.80 1.29 -3.95
CA VAL A 33 5.83 0.41 -3.27
C VAL A 33 6.53 -0.87 -2.84
N ILE A 34 6.31 -1.28 -1.59
CA ILE A 34 7.03 -2.36 -0.90
C ILE A 34 6.00 -3.34 -0.33
N ALA A 35 6.03 -4.58 -0.82
CA ALA A 35 5.18 -5.66 -0.34
C ALA A 35 5.79 -6.44 0.84
N ALA A 36 7.12 -6.38 1.01
CA ALA A 36 7.82 -7.05 2.11
C ALA A 36 8.01 -6.08 3.27
N TYR A 37 7.23 -6.25 4.33
CA TYR A 37 7.27 -5.45 5.55
C TYR A 37 6.87 -6.30 6.76
N ASP A 38 7.09 -5.74 7.97
CA ASP A 38 6.62 -6.34 9.21
C ASP A 38 5.13 -6.02 9.41
N GLN A 39 4.26 -7.00 9.21
CA GLN A 39 2.80 -6.83 9.30
C GLN A 39 2.38 -6.34 10.68
N ASP A 40 2.79 -7.05 11.74
CA ASP A 40 2.41 -6.75 13.12
C ASP A 40 2.90 -5.35 13.53
N GLY A 41 4.14 -5.03 13.16
CA GLY A 41 4.72 -3.71 13.42
C GLY A 41 3.97 -2.57 12.69
N CYS A 42 3.55 -2.80 11.45
CA CYS A 42 2.80 -1.80 10.68
C CYS A 42 1.36 -1.63 11.17
N ASP A 43 0.69 -2.74 11.50
CA ASP A 43 -0.67 -2.71 12.01
C ASP A 43 -0.73 -2.01 13.37
N GLN A 44 0.24 -2.29 14.25
CA GLN A 44 0.40 -1.56 15.50
C GLN A 44 0.65 -0.06 15.26
N LEU A 45 1.49 0.30 14.29
CA LEU A 45 1.79 1.70 13.96
C LEU A 45 0.54 2.45 13.46
N LEU A 46 -0.29 1.78 12.66
CA LEU A 46 -1.54 2.34 12.12
C LEU A 46 -2.72 2.24 13.12
N GLY A 47 -2.56 1.50 14.21
CA GLY A 47 -3.59 1.29 15.23
C GLY A 47 -4.75 0.41 14.74
N VAL A 48 -4.48 -0.51 13.82
CA VAL A 48 -5.46 -1.47 13.28
C VAL A 48 -5.27 -2.84 13.95
N ASP A 49 -6.32 -3.67 13.92
CA ASP A 49 -6.37 -4.95 14.66
C ASP A 49 -5.76 -6.14 13.91
N GLY A 50 -5.52 -6.02 12.61
CA GLY A 50 -5.01 -7.12 11.78
C GLY A 50 -6.09 -8.12 11.33
N GLU A 51 -7.34 -7.96 11.75
CA GLU A 51 -8.46 -8.87 11.46
C GLU A 51 -9.52 -8.20 10.58
N ASP A 52 -10.12 -7.11 11.05
CA ASP A 52 -11.11 -6.32 10.32
C ASP A 52 -10.44 -5.24 9.45
N ALA A 53 -9.28 -4.73 9.92
CA ALA A 53 -8.45 -3.79 9.19
C ALA A 53 -6.96 -4.14 9.33
N PHE A 54 -6.23 -4.10 8.22
CA PHE A 54 -4.81 -4.45 8.19
C PHE A 54 -4.06 -3.71 7.07
N THR A 55 -2.76 -3.55 7.26
CA THR A 55 -1.83 -2.98 6.26
C THR A 55 -1.74 -3.92 5.06
N VAL A 56 -1.80 -3.37 3.84
CA VAL A 56 -1.74 -4.17 2.58
C VAL A 56 -0.37 -4.05 1.89
N TYR A 57 0.25 -2.87 1.94
CA TYR A 57 1.62 -2.60 1.49
C TYR A 57 2.13 -1.30 2.09
N LEU A 58 3.43 -1.04 1.96
CA LEU A 58 4.04 0.26 2.26
C LEU A 58 4.45 0.99 0.98
N ALA A 59 4.54 2.32 1.03
CA ALA A 59 5.14 3.11 -0.04
C ALA A 59 6.08 4.16 0.54
N ALA A 60 7.32 4.17 0.07
CA ALA A 60 8.27 5.24 0.35
C ALA A 60 8.19 6.31 -0.74
N VAL A 61 8.25 7.59 -0.38
CA VAL A 61 8.27 8.74 -1.30
C VAL A 61 9.41 9.66 -0.91
N GLY A 62 10.15 10.18 -1.89
CA GLY A 62 11.28 11.08 -1.65
C GLY A 62 11.57 11.99 -2.84
N LYS A 63 12.29 13.08 -2.58
CA LYS A 63 12.79 13.96 -3.66
C LYS A 63 13.90 13.26 -4.45
N CYS A 64 13.88 13.45 -5.77
CA CYS A 64 14.96 13.05 -6.67
C CYS A 64 16.07 14.10 -6.72
#